data_AF-A0A2E5DYH1-F1
#
_entry.id   AF-A0A2E5DYH1-F1
#
_cell.length_a   1.000
_cell.length_b   1.000
_cell.length_c   1.000
_cell.angle_alpha   90.00
_cell.angle_beta   90.00
_cell.angle_gamma   90.00
#
_symmetry.space_group_name_H-M   'P 1'
#
loop_
_entity.id
_entity.type
_entity.pdbx_description
1 polymer ?
#
loop_
_entity_poly.entity_id
_entity_poly.type
_entity_poly.pdbx_seq_one_letter_code
_entity_poly.pdbx_strand_id
1 'polypeptide(L)'
;MRLMKSMIVSCLVLSSAYGHAETQVVEIEDIQAKQLWWSGGFQCANNYWYNNPPMMQGGWCSLNTGDYTYSGKKISMWRFNLSEIPEGAVISSLKVRLWGDNAYGQAGNLFKLGMKAGTGLFTIQDGEDLYGTGELFEQPGQMESMEYELATNDIIEAQGTTEWLVMGMSYGEYYGSMAYLEPTAILLVEYDLETCEGDFDGDNSVNIDDVLNIIGAFGSYAPEFDLDGDDQITIEDVLAILALYGPCP
;
A
#
# COMPACT_ATOMS: atom_id res chain seq x y z
N MET A 1 20.07 20.84 -50.35
CA MET A 1 21.37 20.54 -49.72
C MET A 1 21.51 21.43 -48.48
N ARG A 2 21.04 20.96 -47.32
CA ARG A 2 21.08 21.68 -46.04
C ARG A 2 21.88 20.80 -45.07
N LEU A 3 23.03 21.31 -44.62
CA LEU A 3 23.83 20.70 -43.55
C LEU A 3 23.06 20.83 -42.23
N MET A 4 22.74 19.70 -41.59
CA MET A 4 22.37 19.68 -40.17
C MET A 4 23.65 19.40 -39.35
N LYS A 5 23.98 20.36 -38.49
CA LYS A 5 25.06 20.25 -37.51
C LYS A 5 24.63 19.29 -36.40
N SER A 6 25.49 18.30 -36.17
CA SER A 6 25.51 17.45 -34.99
C SER A 6 25.66 18.30 -33.73
N MET A 7 24.84 18.02 -32.71
CA MET A 7 24.97 18.58 -31.37
C MET A 7 25.08 17.39 -30.41
N ILE A 8 26.31 17.09 -30.01
CA ILE A 8 26.63 16.09 -28.98
C ILE A 8 26.40 16.79 -27.65
N VAL A 9 25.36 16.37 -26.92
CA VAL A 9 25.16 16.71 -25.51
C VAL A 9 25.82 15.58 -24.72
N SER A 10 27.07 15.79 -24.30
CA SER A 10 27.68 14.98 -23.25
C SER A 10 27.08 15.41 -21.92
N CYS A 11 26.16 14.62 -21.41
CA CYS A 11 25.72 14.70 -20.03
C CYS A 11 26.81 14.08 -19.16
N LEU A 12 27.59 14.90 -18.46
CA LEU A 12 28.44 14.44 -17.37
C LEU A 12 27.50 14.12 -16.20
N VAL A 13 27.21 12.84 -15.97
CA VAL A 13 26.56 12.40 -14.73
C VAL A 13 27.67 12.32 -13.68
N LEU A 14 27.71 13.31 -12.79
CA LEU A 14 28.42 13.21 -11.52
C LEU A 14 27.58 12.28 -10.65
N SER A 15 27.92 11.00 -10.63
CA SER A 15 27.37 10.02 -9.69
C SER A 15 28.00 10.31 -8.32
N SER A 16 27.31 11.07 -7.48
CA SER A 16 27.54 11.03 -6.04
C SER A 16 27.08 9.67 -5.55
N ALA A 17 27.98 8.88 -4.96
CA ALA A 17 27.66 7.67 -4.23
C ALA A 17 26.94 8.04 -2.92
N TYR A 18 25.70 8.50 -3.04
CA TYR A 18 24.76 8.40 -1.94
C TYR A 18 24.08 7.05 -2.11
N GLY A 19 24.11 6.22 -1.08
CA GLY A 19 23.29 5.02 -1.00
C GLY A 19 21.84 5.42 -1.26
N HIS A 20 21.39 5.26 -2.50
CA HIS A 20 20.03 5.55 -2.87
C HIS A 20 19.22 4.40 -2.33
N ALA A 21 18.40 4.68 -1.30
CA ALA A 21 17.32 3.79 -0.93
C ALA A 21 16.57 3.38 -2.21
N GLU A 22 16.64 2.10 -2.55
CA GLU A 22 15.97 1.59 -3.72
C GLU A 22 14.49 1.48 -3.38
N THR A 23 13.68 2.39 -3.94
CA THR A 23 12.23 2.34 -3.76
C THR A 23 11.69 1.08 -4.43
N GLN A 24 11.12 0.20 -3.63
CA GLN A 24 10.49 -1.03 -4.08
C GLN A 24 8.97 -0.87 -4.09
N VAL A 25 8.31 -1.59 -5.01
CA VAL A 25 6.85 -1.64 -5.08
C VAL A 25 6.41 -3.08 -4.88
N VAL A 26 5.59 -3.33 -3.87
CA VAL A 26 4.92 -4.61 -3.67
C VAL A 26 3.43 -4.48 -4.00
N GLU A 27 2.94 -5.42 -4.80
CA GLU A 27 1.51 -5.56 -5.10
C GLU A 27 0.92 -6.64 -4.21
N ILE A 28 0.00 -6.28 -3.31
CA ILE A 28 -0.65 -7.21 -2.37
C ILE A 28 -2.11 -7.37 -2.78
N GLU A 29 -2.48 -8.58 -3.20
CA GLU A 29 -3.88 -8.91 -3.50
C GLU A 29 -4.72 -9.03 -2.23
N ASP A 30 -6.00 -8.65 -2.31
CA ASP A 30 -6.91 -8.89 -1.19
C ASP A 30 -7.10 -10.40 -0.94
N ILE A 31 -7.07 -10.78 0.34
CA ILE A 31 -7.30 -12.19 0.73
C ILE A 31 -8.79 -12.52 0.74
N GLN A 32 -9.62 -11.51 1.00
CA GLN A 32 -11.06 -11.70 1.08
C GLN A 32 -11.79 -10.37 0.91
N ALA A 33 -12.83 -10.42 0.08
CA ALA A 33 -13.84 -9.40 -0.04
C ALA A 33 -15.15 -9.83 0.64
N LYS A 34 -15.76 -8.93 1.43
CA LYS A 34 -17.08 -9.12 2.02
C LYS A 34 -17.92 -7.86 1.91
N GLN A 35 -19.23 -8.05 1.82
CA GLN A 35 -20.18 -6.96 2.01
C GLN A 35 -20.97 -7.16 3.30
N LEU A 36 -20.99 -6.16 4.17
CA LEU A 36 -21.79 -6.17 5.40
C LEU A 36 -23.01 -5.26 5.23
N TRP A 37 -24.15 -5.82 5.60
CA TRP A 37 -25.43 -5.12 5.66
C TRP A 37 -25.87 -5.06 7.12
N TRP A 38 -26.19 -3.88 7.63
CA TRP A 38 -26.73 -3.76 8.98
C TRP A 38 -27.74 -2.63 9.14
N SER A 39 -28.61 -2.82 10.13
CA SER A 39 -29.83 -2.07 10.48
C SER A 39 -31.03 -2.22 9.53
N GLY A 40 -32.03 -2.97 10.02
CA GLY A 40 -33.45 -2.64 9.98
C GLY A 40 -34.25 -3.04 8.73
N GLY A 41 -34.71 -4.30 8.65
CA GLY A 41 -35.85 -4.72 7.81
C GLY A 41 -35.63 -6.00 6.98
N PHE A 42 -36.71 -6.63 6.49
CA PHE A 42 -36.69 -7.92 5.75
C PHE A 42 -35.92 -7.89 4.40
N GLN A 43 -35.38 -6.74 4.00
CA GLN A 43 -34.47 -6.56 2.85
C GLN A 43 -33.20 -5.75 3.18
N CYS A 44 -33.16 -5.13 4.37
CA CYS A 44 -31.99 -4.52 5.00
C CYS A 44 -31.59 -5.43 6.15
N ALA A 45 -31.12 -6.63 5.81
CA ALA A 45 -30.92 -7.69 6.79
C ALA A 45 -30.03 -7.22 7.95
N ASN A 46 -30.42 -7.57 9.18
CA ASN A 46 -29.61 -7.25 10.36
C ASN A 46 -28.33 -8.11 10.34
N ASN A 47 -27.18 -7.45 10.27
CA ASN A 47 -25.85 -8.06 10.39
C ASN A 47 -25.62 -9.22 9.41
N TYR A 48 -26.02 -9.02 8.15
CA TYR A 48 -25.85 -10.01 7.10
C TYR A 48 -24.52 -9.83 6.38
N TRP A 49 -23.73 -10.90 6.39
CA TRP A 49 -22.49 -11.01 5.62
C TRP A 49 -22.77 -11.63 4.26
N TYR A 50 -22.48 -10.88 3.20
CA TYR A 50 -22.37 -11.45 1.86
C TYR A 50 -20.90 -11.77 1.58
N ASN A 51 -20.56 -13.05 1.68
CA ASN A 51 -19.24 -13.55 1.30
C ASN A 51 -19.17 -13.73 -0.23
N ASN A 52 -18.06 -13.35 -0.85
CA ASN A 52 -17.83 -13.44 -2.29
C ASN A 52 -18.95 -12.76 -3.10
N PRO A 53 -19.24 -11.48 -2.83
CA PRO A 53 -20.27 -10.79 -3.60
C PRO A 53 -19.80 -10.65 -5.06
N PRO A 54 -20.73 -10.74 -6.05
CA PRO A 54 -20.38 -10.55 -7.46
C PRO A 54 -19.96 -9.12 -7.77
N MET A 55 -20.26 -8.17 -6.89
CA MET A 55 -19.89 -6.76 -6.97
C MET A 55 -19.76 -6.18 -5.55
N MET A 56 -18.91 -5.18 -5.40
CA MET A 56 -18.72 -4.45 -4.16
C MET A 56 -19.57 -3.18 -4.16
N GLN A 57 -20.41 -3.12 -3.13
CA GLN A 57 -21.49 -2.21 -2.81
C GLN A 57 -21.28 -1.22 -1.66
N GLY A 58 -21.09 0.07 -1.87
CA GLY A 58 -21.30 1.07 -0.82
C GLY A 58 -22.76 1.53 -0.78
N GLY A 59 -23.31 1.97 0.36
CA GLY A 59 -24.60 2.68 0.32
C GLY A 59 -25.49 2.66 1.55
N TRP A 60 -26.71 3.10 1.28
CA TRP A 60 -27.88 2.95 2.14
C TRP A 60 -28.83 1.97 1.46
N CYS A 61 -29.50 1.13 2.24
CA CYS A 61 -30.68 0.42 1.76
C CYS A 61 -31.90 1.07 2.40
N SER A 62 -32.96 1.29 1.62
CA SER A 62 -34.24 1.75 2.15
C SER A 62 -35.37 0.91 1.58
N LEU A 63 -36.23 0.38 2.44
CA LEU A 63 -37.45 -0.31 2.04
C LEU A 63 -38.65 0.44 2.62
N ASN A 64 -39.52 0.93 1.74
CA ASN A 64 -40.77 1.56 2.13
C ASN A 64 -41.92 0.56 1.92
N THR A 65 -42.50 0.05 3.02
CA THR A 65 -43.64 -0.88 2.98
C THR A 65 -44.99 -0.17 3.06
N GLY A 66 -45.05 1.14 2.79
CA GLY A 66 -46.24 1.98 2.95
C GLY A 66 -46.48 2.41 4.40
N ASP A 67 -46.34 1.48 5.35
CA ASP A 67 -46.54 1.73 6.79
C ASP A 67 -45.23 2.01 7.55
N TYR A 68 -44.09 1.54 7.03
CA TYR A 68 -42.78 1.69 7.66
C TYR A 68 -41.69 1.95 6.62
N THR A 69 -40.75 2.84 6.94
CA THR A 69 -39.50 2.99 6.21
C THR A 69 -38.39 2.32 7.00
N TYR A 70 -37.90 1.22 6.45
CA TYR A 70 -36.74 0.48 6.90
C TYR A 70 -35.51 1.10 6.25
N SER A 71 -34.47 1.42 7.03
CA SER A 71 -33.22 1.96 6.49
C SER A 71 -32.02 1.23 7.08
N GLY A 72 -31.09 0.85 6.21
CA GLY A 72 -29.86 0.16 6.56
C GLY A 72 -28.63 0.72 5.90
N LYS A 73 -27.49 0.25 6.39
CA LYS A 73 -26.15 0.60 5.96
C LYS A 73 -25.55 -0.57 5.18
N LYS A 74 -24.75 -0.23 4.19
CA LYS A 74 -24.04 -1.18 3.33
C LYS A 74 -22.59 -0.73 3.20
N ILE A 75 -21.68 -1.62 3.57
CA ILE A 75 -20.23 -1.41 3.42
C ILE A 75 -19.62 -2.62 2.72
N SER A 76 -18.69 -2.34 1.82
CA SER A 76 -17.85 -3.34 1.17
C SER A 76 -16.49 -3.28 1.81
N MET A 77 -15.91 -4.43 2.15
CA MET A 77 -14.63 -4.49 2.84
C MET A 77 -13.70 -5.51 2.21
N TRP A 78 -12.43 -5.14 2.19
CA TRP A 78 -11.30 -5.97 1.79
C TRP A 78 -10.33 -6.08 2.95
N ARG A 79 -9.52 -7.13 2.95
CA ARG A 79 -8.44 -7.27 3.91
C ARG A 79 -7.17 -7.74 3.21
N PHE A 80 -6.06 -7.24 3.70
CA PHE A 80 -4.73 -7.50 3.16
C PHE A 80 -3.86 -8.05 4.28
N ASN A 81 -3.03 -9.04 3.95
CA ASN A 81 -1.97 -9.51 4.83
C ASN A 81 -0.70 -8.75 4.46
N LEU A 82 -0.15 -8.03 5.41
CA LEU A 82 1.02 -7.17 5.22
C LEU A 82 2.34 -7.91 5.44
N SER A 83 2.31 -9.23 5.72
CA SER A 83 3.54 -10.03 5.90
C SER A 83 4.44 -10.11 4.67
N GLU A 84 3.97 -9.62 3.52
CA GLU A 84 4.78 -9.51 2.29
C GLU A 84 5.66 -8.26 2.29
N ILE A 85 5.36 -7.25 3.12
CA ILE A 85 6.20 -6.08 3.31
C ILE A 85 7.32 -6.48 4.28
N PRO A 86 8.61 -6.30 3.91
CA PRO A 86 9.70 -6.67 4.80
C PRO A 86 9.66 -5.90 6.13
N GLU A 87 10.19 -6.53 7.18
CA GLU A 87 10.41 -5.85 8.47
C GLU A 87 11.42 -4.70 8.26
N GLY A 88 11.20 -3.57 8.95
CA GLY A 88 12.03 -2.36 8.79
C GLY A 88 11.71 -1.51 7.55
N ALA A 89 10.82 -1.95 6.66
CA ALA A 89 10.42 -1.17 5.49
C ALA A 89 9.74 0.16 5.89
N VAL A 90 10.25 1.26 5.35
CA VAL A 90 9.65 2.59 5.49
C VAL A 90 8.66 2.81 4.36
N ILE A 91 7.37 2.69 4.66
CA ILE A 91 6.29 2.89 3.68
C ILE A 91 6.23 4.37 3.28
N SER A 92 6.56 4.66 2.02
CA SER A 92 6.63 6.02 1.47
C SER A 92 5.36 6.42 0.71
N SER A 93 4.66 5.45 0.11
CA SER A 93 3.41 5.69 -0.62
C SER A 93 2.50 4.47 -0.58
N LEU A 94 1.19 4.74 -0.57
CA LEU A 94 0.14 3.72 -0.55
C LEU A 94 -0.91 4.07 -1.58
N LYS A 95 -1.16 3.14 -2.49
CA LYS A 95 -2.28 3.23 -3.43
C LYS A 95 -3.11 1.96 -3.38
N VAL A 96 -4.38 2.08 -3.74
CA VAL A 96 -5.22 0.93 -4.04
C VAL A 96 -5.68 1.00 -5.49
N ARG A 97 -5.55 -0.11 -6.21
CA ARG A 97 -6.08 -0.29 -7.55
C ARG A 97 -7.43 -0.99 -7.44
N LEU A 98 -8.48 -0.34 -7.94
CA LEU A 98 -9.84 -0.88 -8.00
C LEU A 98 -10.34 -0.91 -9.45
N TRP A 99 -11.22 -1.86 -9.74
CA TRP A 99 -11.82 -2.04 -11.06
C TRP A 99 -13.31 -1.71 -11.03
N GLY A 100 -13.78 -1.01 -12.07
CA GLY A 100 -15.20 -0.74 -12.25
C GLY A 100 -15.94 -1.99 -12.71
N ASP A 101 -17.07 -2.30 -12.05
CA ASP A 101 -17.92 -3.45 -12.39
C ASP A 101 -18.41 -3.40 -13.85
N ASN A 102 -18.45 -4.57 -14.49
CA ASN A 102 -18.79 -4.70 -15.91
C ASN A 102 -20.25 -4.37 -16.28
N ALA A 103 -21.17 -4.39 -15.31
CA ALA A 103 -22.61 -4.29 -15.56
C ALA A 103 -23.21 -2.99 -15.00
N TYR A 104 -22.70 -2.54 -13.86
CA TYR A 104 -23.23 -1.41 -13.09
C TYR A 104 -22.21 -0.31 -12.88
N GLY A 105 -21.03 -0.40 -13.49
CA GLY A 105 -20.02 0.63 -13.33
C GLY A 105 -20.54 1.99 -13.82
N GLN A 106 -20.58 2.97 -12.94
CA GLN A 106 -21.02 4.34 -13.24
C GLN A 106 -19.85 5.26 -12.94
N ALA A 107 -19.07 5.56 -13.99
CA ALA A 107 -17.93 6.47 -13.90
C ALA A 107 -18.36 7.78 -13.20
N GLY A 108 -17.56 8.22 -12.23
CA GLY A 108 -17.81 9.46 -11.49
C GLY A 108 -18.77 9.34 -10.29
N ASN A 109 -19.36 8.16 -10.02
CA ASN A 109 -20.06 7.98 -8.76
C ASN A 109 -19.09 8.08 -7.58
N LEU A 110 -19.47 8.82 -6.55
CA LEU A 110 -18.59 9.05 -5.41
C LEU A 110 -18.73 7.94 -4.37
N PHE A 111 -17.60 7.55 -3.79
CA PHE A 111 -17.54 6.62 -2.67
C PHE A 111 -16.45 7.05 -1.69
N LYS A 112 -16.53 6.53 -0.48
CA LYS A 112 -15.47 6.74 0.50
C LYS A 112 -14.63 5.48 0.68
N LEU A 113 -13.31 5.64 0.78
CA LEU A 113 -12.37 4.60 1.17
C LEU A 113 -11.74 4.95 2.51
N GLY A 114 -12.06 4.15 3.53
CA GLY A 114 -11.40 4.20 4.84
C GLY A 114 -10.55 2.95 5.07
N MET A 115 -9.57 3.05 5.96
CA MET A 115 -8.74 1.93 6.37
C MET A 115 -8.59 1.91 7.90
N LYS A 116 -8.18 0.75 8.41
CA LYS A 116 -7.78 0.55 9.82
C LYS A 116 -6.93 -0.71 9.95
N ALA A 117 -6.20 -0.80 11.07
CA ALA A 117 -5.61 -2.07 11.52
C ALA A 117 -6.71 -3.13 11.77
N GLY A 118 -6.46 -4.34 11.29
CA GLY A 118 -7.36 -5.49 11.31
C GLY A 118 -6.95 -6.53 12.35
N THR A 119 -7.66 -7.66 12.36
CA THR A 119 -7.35 -8.80 13.25
C THR A 119 -7.18 -10.12 12.49
N GLY A 120 -7.05 -10.05 11.16
CA GLY A 120 -7.04 -11.23 10.29
C GLY A 120 -8.40 -11.90 10.11
N LEU A 121 -9.49 -11.30 10.61
CA LEU A 121 -10.88 -11.69 10.39
C LEU A 121 -11.75 -10.44 10.28
N PHE A 122 -12.81 -10.50 9.47
CA PHE A 122 -13.81 -9.43 9.43
C PHE A 122 -14.75 -9.52 10.62
N THR A 123 -14.96 -8.41 11.29
CA THR A 123 -15.94 -8.25 12.37
C THR A 123 -17.02 -7.24 11.99
N ILE A 124 -18.14 -7.27 12.70
CA ILE A 124 -19.18 -6.25 12.54
C ILE A 124 -18.63 -4.88 12.94
N GLN A 125 -17.77 -4.85 13.97
CA GLN A 125 -17.14 -3.63 14.45
C GLN A 125 -16.28 -2.97 13.36
N ASP A 126 -15.57 -3.74 12.55
CA ASP A 126 -14.80 -3.17 11.42
C ASP A 126 -15.71 -2.44 10.44
N GLY A 127 -16.88 -3.02 10.14
CA GLY A 127 -17.87 -2.36 9.31
C GLY A 127 -18.44 -1.09 9.94
N GLU A 128 -18.68 -1.10 11.25
CA GLU A 128 -19.16 0.08 11.99
C GLU A 128 -18.11 1.20 12.04
N ASP A 129 -16.85 0.85 12.30
CA ASP A 129 -15.73 1.79 12.39
C ASP A 129 -15.42 2.43 11.03
N LEU A 130 -15.53 1.67 9.94
CA LEU A 130 -15.20 2.13 8.59
C LEU A 130 -16.38 2.83 7.88
N TYR A 131 -17.60 2.75 8.41
CA TYR A 131 -18.77 3.30 7.73
C TYR A 131 -18.74 4.83 7.68
N GLY A 132 -18.66 5.38 6.47
CA GLY A 132 -18.68 6.83 6.24
C GLY A 132 -17.37 7.53 6.60
N THR A 133 -16.33 6.78 6.99
CA THR A 133 -14.97 7.28 7.23
C THR A 133 -14.15 7.26 5.93
N GLY A 134 -12.96 7.86 5.98
CA GLY A 134 -12.03 7.86 4.86
C GLY A 134 -12.23 8.98 3.84
N GLU A 135 -11.46 8.88 2.76
CA GLU A 135 -11.36 9.88 1.70
C GLU A 135 -12.37 9.63 0.59
N LEU A 136 -12.78 10.71 -0.10
CA LEU A 136 -13.81 10.69 -1.13
C LEU A 136 -13.17 10.53 -2.51
N PHE A 137 -13.59 9.52 -3.26
CA PHE A 137 -13.07 9.21 -4.59
C PHE A 137 -14.19 9.04 -5.62
N GLU A 138 -13.83 9.17 -6.89
CA GLU A 138 -14.68 8.90 -8.05
C GLU A 138 -14.49 7.47 -8.55
N GLN A 139 -15.58 6.77 -8.83
CA GLN A 139 -15.57 5.41 -9.35
C GLN A 139 -14.88 5.34 -10.73
N PRO A 140 -14.11 4.26 -11.05
CA PRO A 140 -13.58 4.08 -12.40
C PRO A 140 -14.70 3.80 -13.41
N GLY A 141 -14.40 3.95 -14.70
CA GLY A 141 -15.30 3.51 -15.77
C GLY A 141 -15.55 2.01 -15.75
N GLN A 142 -16.56 1.58 -16.51
CA GLN A 142 -16.86 0.14 -16.66
C GLN A 142 -15.68 -0.59 -17.27
N MET A 143 -15.23 -1.68 -16.64
CA MET A 143 -14.06 -2.45 -17.08
C MET A 143 -12.76 -1.63 -17.16
N GLU A 144 -12.69 -0.51 -16.44
CA GLU A 144 -11.48 0.28 -16.28
C GLU A 144 -10.94 0.11 -14.86
N SER A 145 -9.61 0.15 -14.73
CA SER A 145 -8.94 0.24 -13.44
C SER A 145 -8.54 1.67 -13.13
N MET A 146 -8.54 2.02 -11.84
CA MET A 146 -8.02 3.29 -11.34
C MET A 146 -7.27 3.06 -10.04
N GLU A 147 -6.21 3.85 -9.85
CA GLU A 147 -5.39 3.84 -8.65
C GLU A 147 -5.75 5.05 -7.79
N TYR A 148 -5.96 4.82 -6.50
CA TYR A 148 -6.31 5.83 -5.51
C TYR A 148 -5.22 5.91 -4.48
N GLU A 149 -4.62 7.09 -4.33
CA GLU A 149 -3.64 7.37 -3.28
C GLU A 149 -4.36 7.45 -1.93
N LEU A 150 -3.78 6.84 -0.90
CA LEU A 150 -4.34 6.76 0.43
C LEU A 150 -3.30 7.17 1.48
N ALA A 151 -3.77 7.62 2.65
CA ALA A 151 -2.88 7.93 3.77
C ALA A 151 -2.16 6.67 4.28
N THR A 152 -0.87 6.81 4.61
CA THR A 152 -0.02 5.70 5.07
C THR A 152 -0.16 5.37 6.56
N ASN A 153 -0.82 6.22 7.35
CA ASN A 153 -0.91 6.04 8.81
C ASN A 153 -1.55 4.69 9.20
N ASP A 154 -2.63 4.29 8.52
CA ASP A 154 -3.35 3.06 8.86
C ASP A 154 -2.57 1.79 8.51
N ILE A 155 -1.78 1.81 7.43
CA ILE A 155 -0.92 0.68 7.05
C ILE A 155 0.30 0.56 7.97
N ILE A 156 0.89 1.69 8.38
CA ILE A 156 1.99 1.73 9.36
C ILE A 156 1.50 1.19 10.71
N GLU A 157 0.32 1.63 11.17
CA GLU A 157 -0.28 1.10 12.40
C GLU A 157 -0.55 -0.41 12.28
N ALA A 158 -1.11 -0.86 11.16
CA ALA A 158 -1.40 -2.26 10.91
C ALA A 158 -0.12 -3.12 10.94
N GLN A 159 0.94 -2.71 10.24
CA GLN A 159 2.23 -3.42 10.20
C GLN A 159 2.85 -3.52 11.61
N GLY A 160 2.81 -2.44 12.39
CA GLY A 160 3.38 -2.42 13.74
C GLY A 160 2.58 -3.15 14.82
N THR A 161 1.35 -3.60 14.53
CA THR A 161 0.47 -4.19 15.56
C THR A 161 -0.07 -5.57 15.21
N THR A 162 -0.54 -5.78 13.99
CA THR A 162 -1.36 -6.96 13.64
C THR A 162 -0.99 -7.62 12.32
N GLU A 163 -0.24 -6.94 11.45
CA GLU A 163 0.04 -7.35 10.06
C GLU A 163 -1.20 -7.45 9.17
N TRP A 164 -2.37 -6.99 9.63
CA TRP A 164 -3.61 -7.05 8.86
C TRP A 164 -4.14 -5.64 8.63
N LEU A 165 -4.38 -5.30 7.37
CA LEU A 165 -5.08 -4.07 6.99
C LEU A 165 -6.51 -4.40 6.59
N VAL A 166 -7.47 -3.63 7.07
CA VAL A 166 -8.86 -3.69 6.59
C VAL A 166 -9.18 -2.39 5.90
N MET A 167 -9.69 -2.51 4.68
CA MET A 167 -10.17 -1.37 3.88
C MET A 167 -11.68 -1.48 3.72
N GLY A 168 -12.37 -0.36 3.86
CA GLY A 168 -13.82 -0.26 3.74
C GLY A 168 -14.23 0.77 2.68
N MET A 169 -15.10 0.35 1.77
CA MET A 169 -15.85 1.23 0.88
C MET A 169 -17.25 1.48 1.40
N SER A 170 -17.60 2.76 1.56
CA SER A 170 -18.94 3.20 1.95
C SER A 170 -19.49 4.28 1.00
N TYR A 171 -20.68 4.80 1.31
CA TYR A 171 -21.34 5.83 0.50
C TYR A 171 -20.52 7.14 0.46
N GLY A 172 -20.62 7.88 -0.64
CA GLY A 172 -20.00 9.20 -0.80
C GLY A 172 -20.72 10.31 -0.02
N GLU A 173 -20.60 11.55 -0.49
CA GLU A 173 -21.15 12.73 0.21
C GLU A 173 -22.67 12.87 0.10
N TYR A 174 -23.28 12.37 -0.99
CA TYR A 174 -24.71 12.53 -1.28
C TYR A 174 -25.50 11.24 -1.07
N TYR A 175 -26.72 11.37 -0.55
CA TYR A 175 -27.71 10.30 -0.52
C TYR A 175 -27.95 9.78 -1.95
N GLY A 176 -27.54 8.54 -2.22
CA GLY A 176 -27.65 7.89 -3.53
C GLY A 176 -26.31 7.66 -4.24
N SER A 177 -25.21 8.23 -3.73
CA SER A 177 -23.88 7.94 -4.26
C SER A 177 -23.48 6.50 -3.91
N MET A 178 -23.56 5.61 -4.91
CA MET A 178 -23.18 4.21 -4.79
C MET A 178 -22.14 3.88 -5.86
N ALA A 179 -20.98 3.40 -5.42
CA ALA A 179 -20.02 2.81 -6.33
C ALA A 179 -20.27 1.30 -6.46
N TYR A 180 -20.08 0.80 -7.69
CA TYR A 180 -20.12 -0.61 -8.06
C TYR A 180 -18.74 -1.01 -8.57
N LEU A 181 -18.01 -1.75 -7.74
CA LEU A 181 -16.65 -2.19 -8.04
C LEU A 181 -16.61 -3.71 -8.15
N GLU A 182 -15.60 -4.23 -8.85
CA GLU A 182 -15.26 -5.64 -8.78
C GLU A 182 -14.87 -6.03 -7.33
N PRO A 183 -15.00 -7.31 -6.96
CA PRO A 183 -14.65 -7.76 -5.62
C PRO A 183 -13.15 -7.78 -5.34
N THR A 184 -12.30 -7.62 -6.36
CA THR A 184 -10.84 -7.65 -6.19
C THR A 184 -10.27 -6.24 -6.00
N ALA A 185 -9.35 -6.13 -5.05
CA ALA A 185 -8.54 -4.94 -4.83
C ALA A 185 -7.05 -5.32 -4.77
N ILE A 186 -6.20 -4.46 -5.31
CA ILE A 186 -4.74 -4.62 -5.21
C ILE A 186 -4.18 -3.44 -4.45
N LEU A 187 -3.46 -3.70 -3.37
CA LEU A 187 -2.72 -2.70 -2.63
C LEU A 187 -1.34 -2.55 -3.27
N LEU A 188 -0.97 -1.31 -3.61
CA LEU A 188 0.35 -0.97 -4.13
C LEU A 188 1.07 -0.23 -3.02
N VAL A 189 2.09 -0.86 -2.46
CA VAL A 189 2.88 -0.28 -1.37
C VAL A 189 4.26 0.03 -1.92
N GLU A 190 4.58 1.31 -1.94
CA GLU A 190 5.93 1.79 -2.23
C GLU A 190 6.65 1.91 -0.87
N TYR A 191 7.77 1.22 -0.73
CA TYR A 191 8.58 1.28 0.48
C TYR A 191 10.05 1.43 0.14
N ASP A 192 10.75 2.09 1.05
CA ASP A 192 12.19 2.15 1.07
C ASP A 192 12.66 1.19 2.17
N LEU A 193 13.54 0.26 1.83
CA LEU A 193 14.31 -0.40 2.88
C LEU A 193 15.39 0.58 3.28
N GLU A 194 15.43 0.89 4.57
CA GLU A 194 16.61 1.55 5.11
C GLU A 194 17.77 0.61 4.85
N THR A 195 18.58 0.93 3.84
CA THR A 195 19.78 0.18 3.53
C THR A 195 20.66 0.34 4.75
N CYS A 196 20.82 -0.75 5.49
CA CYS A 196 21.68 -0.78 6.64
C CYS A 196 23.09 -0.49 6.15
N GLU A 197 23.59 0.68 6.51
CA GLU A 197 24.93 1.09 6.11
C GLU A 197 25.92 0.04 6.62
N GLY A 198 26.65 -0.60 5.71
CA GLY A 198 27.55 -1.72 6.04
C GLY A 198 26.98 -3.13 5.92
N ASP A 199 25.69 -3.34 5.61
CA ASP A 199 25.13 -4.65 5.22
C ASP A 199 25.31 -4.83 3.71
N PHE A 200 26.41 -5.45 3.32
CA PHE A 200 26.82 -5.58 1.93
C PHE A 200 26.32 -6.87 1.27
N ASP A 201 25.90 -7.87 2.05
CA ASP A 201 25.32 -9.10 1.51
C ASP A 201 23.79 -9.16 1.58
N GLY A 202 23.16 -8.19 2.26
CA GLY A 202 21.71 -7.99 2.31
C GLY A 202 21.01 -8.95 3.25
N ASP A 203 21.68 -9.41 4.30
CA ASP A 203 21.13 -10.35 5.28
C ASP A 203 20.41 -9.69 6.48
N ASN A 204 20.26 -8.36 6.44
CA ASN A 204 19.71 -7.49 7.50
C ASN A 204 20.57 -7.46 8.78
N SER A 205 21.88 -7.71 8.70
CA SER A 205 22.78 -7.59 9.83
C SER A 205 24.21 -7.28 9.40
N VAL A 206 24.77 -6.15 9.84
CA VAL A 206 26.22 -5.89 9.70
C VAL A 206 27.01 -6.85 10.57
N ASN A 207 27.64 -7.83 9.96
CA ASN A 207 28.32 -8.91 10.63
C ASN A 207 29.73 -9.18 10.06
N ILE A 208 30.30 -10.36 10.33
CA ILE A 208 31.66 -10.66 9.88
C ILE A 208 31.75 -10.84 8.36
N ASP A 209 30.67 -11.30 7.71
CA ASP A 209 30.63 -11.51 6.28
C ASP A 209 30.71 -10.17 5.53
N ASP A 210 30.08 -9.11 6.05
CA ASP A 210 30.24 -7.75 5.53
C ASP A 210 31.64 -7.17 5.72
N VAL A 211 32.24 -7.42 6.88
CA VAL A 211 33.64 -7.02 7.13
C VAL A 211 34.56 -7.73 6.14
N LEU A 212 34.30 -9.01 5.85
CA LEU A 212 35.05 -9.76 4.84
C LEU A 212 34.80 -9.24 3.42
N ASN A 213 33.60 -8.74 3.10
CA ASN A 213 33.31 -8.07 1.84
C ASN A 213 34.16 -6.79 1.69
N ILE A 214 34.22 -5.92 2.70
CA ILE A 214 35.09 -4.73 2.72
C ILE A 214 36.57 -5.12 2.56
N ILE A 215 37.04 -6.12 3.31
CA ILE A 215 38.44 -6.57 3.24
C ILE A 215 38.76 -7.14 1.84
N GLY A 216 37.80 -7.79 1.20
CA GLY A 216 37.90 -8.27 -0.17
C GLY A 216 38.11 -7.14 -1.19
N ALA A 217 37.59 -5.95 -0.90
CA ALA A 217 37.71 -4.74 -1.71
C ALA A 217 38.87 -3.81 -1.28
N PHE A 218 39.66 -4.19 -0.28
CA PHE A 218 40.70 -3.33 0.31
C PHE A 218 41.72 -2.84 -0.74
N GLY A 219 41.93 -1.51 -0.78
CA GLY A 219 42.82 -0.85 -1.74
C GLY A 219 42.30 -0.80 -3.18
N SER A 220 41.03 -1.16 -3.41
CA SER A 220 40.36 -1.00 -4.70
C SER A 220 39.52 0.28 -4.75
N TYR A 221 39.00 0.59 -5.95
CA TYR A 221 37.97 1.61 -6.13
C TYR A 221 36.62 0.90 -6.25
N ALA A 222 35.90 0.83 -5.13
CA ALA A 222 34.62 0.16 -5.02
C ALA A 222 33.70 1.01 -4.12
N PRO A 223 33.08 2.08 -4.67
CA PRO A 223 32.38 3.11 -3.89
C PRO A 223 31.23 2.58 -3.04
N GLU A 224 30.73 1.38 -3.30
CA GLU A 224 29.78 0.68 -2.44
C GLU A 224 30.34 0.28 -1.06
N PHE A 225 31.67 0.18 -0.92
CA PHE A 225 32.35 -0.18 0.32
C PHE A 225 33.03 1.01 1.02
N ASP A 226 32.95 2.20 0.42
CA ASP A 226 33.56 3.44 0.90
C ASP A 226 32.60 4.12 1.88
N LEU A 227 32.81 3.87 3.18
CA LEU A 227 31.93 4.30 4.25
C LEU A 227 32.28 5.70 4.78
N ASP A 228 33.47 6.22 4.47
CA ASP A 228 33.88 7.57 4.89
C ASP A 228 33.85 8.62 3.74
N GLY A 229 33.64 8.16 2.50
CA GLY A 229 33.43 8.96 1.31
C GLY A 229 34.71 9.57 0.74
N ASP A 230 35.87 8.94 0.95
CA ASP A 230 37.18 9.43 0.49
C ASP A 230 37.63 8.88 -0.88
N ASP A 231 36.76 8.14 -1.56
CA ASP A 231 36.96 7.44 -2.84
C ASP A 231 37.96 6.26 -2.77
N GLN A 232 38.34 5.76 -1.58
CA GLN A 232 39.25 4.61 -1.41
C GLN A 232 38.80 3.66 -0.31
N ILE A 233 39.01 2.34 -0.51
CA ILE A 233 38.74 1.35 0.53
C ILE A 233 39.99 1.14 1.39
N THR A 234 39.97 1.68 2.60
CA THR A 234 41.12 1.73 3.51
C THR A 234 40.78 1.12 4.88
N ILE A 235 41.66 1.32 5.88
CA ILE A 235 41.40 0.82 7.23
C ILE A 235 40.33 1.64 7.92
N GLU A 236 40.13 2.89 7.50
CA GLU A 236 39.09 3.78 7.99
C GLU A 236 37.68 3.21 7.72
N ASP A 237 37.43 2.65 6.52
CA ASP A 237 36.17 1.95 6.19
C ASP A 237 35.97 0.70 7.04
N VAL A 238 37.03 -0.09 7.25
CA VAL A 238 37.00 -1.27 8.14
C VAL A 238 36.66 -0.87 9.57
N LEU A 239 37.12 0.28 10.04
CA LEU A 239 36.77 0.78 11.37
C LEU A 239 35.35 1.35 11.40
N ALA A 240 34.87 1.96 10.32
CA ALA A 240 33.51 2.47 10.17
C ALA A 240 32.49 1.33 10.22
N ILE A 241 32.68 0.24 9.48
CA ILE A 241 31.76 -0.92 9.50
C ILE A 241 31.68 -1.56 10.89
N LEU A 242 32.79 -1.60 11.64
CA LEU A 242 32.78 -2.13 13.02
C LEU A 242 31.96 -1.26 13.98
N ALA A 243 31.75 0.02 13.68
CA ALA A 243 30.85 0.88 14.45
C ALA A 243 29.37 0.60 14.15
N LEU A 244 29.09 -0.03 13.00
CA LEU A 244 27.76 -0.42 12.53
C LEU A 244 27.43 -1.89 12.88
N TYR A 245 28.38 -2.63 13.46
CA TYR A 245 28.27 -4.06 13.75
C TYR A 245 27.06 -4.41 14.62
N GLY A 246 26.20 -5.29 14.11
CA GLY A 246 24.99 -5.75 14.77
C GLY A 246 23.82 -5.93 13.80
N PRO A 247 22.66 -6.35 14.32
CA PRO A 247 21.44 -6.38 13.53
C PRO A 247 21.09 -4.96 13.07
N CYS A 248 20.56 -4.87 11.86
CA CYS A 248 20.07 -3.62 11.33
C CYS A 248 18.79 -3.19 12.08
N PRO A 249 18.60 -1.88 12.32
CA PRO A 249 17.48 -1.34 13.10
C PRO A 249 16.11 -1.52 12.45
#